data_AF-A0A937G6Z5-F1
#
_entry.id   AF-A0A937G6Z5-F1
#
_cell.length_a   1.000
_cell.length_b   1.000
_cell.length_c   1.000
_cell.angle_alpha   90.00
_cell.angle_beta   90.00
_cell.angle_gamma   90.00
#
_symmetry.space_group_name_H-M   'P 1'
#
loop_
_entity.id
_entity.type
_entity.pdbx_description
1 polymer ?
#
loop_
_entity_poly.entity_id
_entity_poly.type
_entity_poly.pdbx_seq_one_letter_code
_entity_poly.pdbx_strand_id
1 'polypeptide(L)'
;LNGGNNWIKFSNGIPTISIRDLAIQKRENDLIAATFGRGFYVLDDYSSLRFISPESLKNNLVFSPRKALQYSPIRSGSTSQGSNTYYAKNPDYGAMLTFYLNDELLTRKQKREKAEKELVKSNSDIPFPGWSELDKEVNESSPKTVIEIFDSSNIFIDRFSVPYKKGFNRVSWDLTRDIESNVVSGSSGSYSPSVRVSPGKYSFNVYTEFNGKVNKIGSKFFEVERIRTGVLSNPNLDQIEAFIVELENTYKNYTTVNHKFNKIKRSNKSIASLISKTSNYKLYVENYNQIKEMINTIDVFVSGNKSKKDIREKDIETISERLSVAVRGINSSYGPTSMQISSLNKAKYLIAEFDNMLKELSLEFNKLRNQIEGELESLILD
;
A
#
# COMPACT_ATOMS: atom_id res chain seq x y z
N LEU A 1 11.78 33.52 -14.17
CA LEU A 1 12.74 33.47 -13.04
C LEU A 1 13.59 34.73 -12.99
N ASN A 2 14.38 35.05 -14.02
CA ASN A 2 15.17 36.30 -14.07
C ASN A 2 15.23 36.95 -15.47
N GLY A 3 14.22 36.70 -16.32
CA GLY A 3 14.14 37.31 -17.66
C GLY A 3 15.24 36.89 -18.65
N GLY A 4 16.02 35.83 -18.36
CA GLY A 4 17.11 35.37 -19.22
C GLY A 4 18.51 35.81 -18.76
N ASN A 5 18.61 36.46 -17.60
CA ASN A 5 19.90 36.91 -17.05
C ASN A 5 20.85 35.74 -16.72
N ASN A 6 20.31 34.60 -16.28
CA ASN A 6 21.07 33.36 -16.04
C ASN A 6 20.27 32.17 -16.54
N TRP A 7 20.96 31.22 -17.15
CA TRP A 7 20.39 29.97 -17.65
C TRP A 7 20.84 28.81 -16.77
N ILE A 8 19.88 28.15 -16.12
CA ILE A 8 20.14 26.93 -15.34
C ILE A 8 19.75 25.75 -16.22
N LYS A 9 20.68 24.81 -16.42
CA LYS A 9 20.42 23.61 -17.20
C LYS A 9 19.32 22.79 -16.53
N PHE A 10 18.23 22.55 -17.25
CA PHE A 10 17.20 21.58 -16.87
C PHE A 10 17.69 20.19 -17.30
N SER A 11 18.22 19.38 -16.38
CA SER A 11 18.96 18.16 -16.73
C SER A 11 18.19 16.85 -16.53
N ASN A 12 17.01 16.87 -15.90
CA ASN A 12 16.27 15.65 -15.60
C ASN A 12 15.32 15.28 -16.75
N GLY A 13 15.76 14.36 -17.61
CA GLY A 13 14.92 13.68 -18.58
C GLY A 13 14.79 14.36 -19.96
N ILE A 14 15.28 15.59 -20.13
CA ILE A 14 15.32 16.22 -21.45
C ILE A 14 16.53 15.71 -22.26
N PRO A 15 16.33 15.24 -23.50
CA PRO A 15 17.43 14.83 -24.37
C PRO A 15 18.41 15.98 -24.66
N THR A 16 19.71 15.67 -24.75
CA THR A 16 20.77 16.63 -25.13
C THR A 16 20.82 16.86 -26.65
N ILE A 17 19.70 17.27 -27.23
CA ILE A 17 19.56 17.57 -28.67
C ILE A 17 18.81 18.89 -28.86
N SER A 18 18.91 19.47 -30.06
CA SER A 18 18.26 20.75 -30.37
C SER A 18 16.74 20.65 -30.26
N ILE A 19 16.15 21.64 -29.58
CA ILE A 19 14.70 21.86 -29.57
C ILE A 19 14.36 22.81 -30.73
N ARG A 20 13.42 22.40 -31.58
CA ARG A 20 13.01 23.15 -32.79
C ARG A 20 11.79 24.03 -32.55
N ASP A 21 10.90 23.62 -31.65
CA ASP A 21 9.67 24.35 -31.35
C ASP A 21 9.20 24.06 -29.92
N LEU A 22 8.40 24.97 -29.36
CA LEU A 22 7.82 24.90 -28.03
C LEU A 22 6.33 25.26 -28.08
N ALA A 23 5.48 24.42 -27.51
CA ALA A 23 4.07 24.73 -27.29
C ALA A 23 3.76 24.79 -25.79
N ILE A 24 3.17 25.89 -25.34
CA ILE A 24 2.77 26.09 -23.94
C ILE A 24 1.27 25.82 -23.80
N GLN A 25 0.92 24.73 -23.13
CA GLN A 25 -0.45 24.38 -22.80
C GLN A 25 -0.88 25.08 -21.51
N LYS A 26 -1.31 26.35 -21.63
CA LYS A 26 -1.63 27.22 -20.48
C LYS A 26 -2.70 26.64 -19.54
N ARG A 27 -3.69 25.92 -20.10
CA ARG A 27 -4.78 25.31 -19.32
C ARG A 27 -4.28 24.22 -18.38
N GLU A 28 -3.33 23.40 -18.84
CA GLU A 28 -2.82 22.25 -18.08
C GLU A 28 -1.52 22.55 -17.32
N ASN A 29 -0.92 23.70 -17.59
CA ASN A 29 0.45 24.06 -17.20
C ASN A 29 1.49 23.07 -17.75
N ASP A 30 1.30 22.56 -18.96
CA ASP A 30 2.28 21.65 -19.58
C ASP A 30 3.14 22.39 -20.62
N LEU A 31 4.39 21.98 -20.75
CA LEU A 31 5.30 22.44 -21.79
C LEU A 31 5.63 21.28 -22.72
N ILE A 32 5.34 21.46 -24.01
CA ILE A 32 5.68 20.50 -25.05
C ILE A 32 6.87 21.05 -25.83
N ALA A 33 7.93 20.26 -25.97
CA ALA A 33 9.11 20.60 -26.73
C ALA A 33 9.32 19.63 -27.90
N ALA A 34 9.39 20.18 -29.12
CA ALA A 34 9.68 19.41 -30.32
C ALA A 34 11.19 19.19 -30.43
N THR A 35 11.64 17.97 -30.17
CA THR A 35 13.05 17.61 -30.19
C THR A 35 13.48 17.21 -31.62
N PHE A 36 14.70 17.57 -32.00
CA PHE A 36 15.23 17.21 -33.32
C PHE A 36 15.48 15.69 -33.43
N GLY A 37 14.66 15.00 -34.22
CA GLY A 37 14.83 13.58 -34.56
C GLY A 37 14.45 12.58 -33.47
N ARG A 38 13.88 13.02 -32.34
CA ARG A 38 13.47 12.14 -31.22
C ARG A 38 12.05 12.38 -30.70
N GLY A 39 11.20 13.05 -31.48
CA GLY A 39 9.79 13.28 -31.16
C GLY A 39 9.57 14.43 -30.16
N PHE A 40 8.53 14.31 -29.33
CA PHE A 40 8.13 15.34 -28.37
C PHE A 40 8.57 15.00 -26.95
N TYR A 41 9.07 16.01 -26.23
CA TYR A 41 9.26 15.97 -24.79
C TYR A 41 8.12 16.74 -24.12
N VAL A 42 7.48 16.13 -23.12
CA VAL A 42 6.40 16.77 -22.35
C VAL A 42 6.89 16.94 -20.91
N LEU A 43 6.92 18.18 -20.46
CA LEU A 43 7.07 18.52 -19.05
C LEU A 43 5.67 18.76 -18.48
N ASP A 44 5.14 17.74 -17.82
CA ASP A 44 3.87 17.85 -17.10
C ASP A 44 3.99 18.87 -15.96
N ASP A 45 3.01 19.75 -15.85
CA ASP A 45 2.86 20.73 -14.78
C ASP A 45 4.15 21.50 -14.42
N TYR A 46 4.49 22.52 -15.20
CA TYR A 46 5.61 23.43 -14.92
C TYR A 46 5.28 24.50 -13.85
N SER A 47 4.11 24.44 -13.21
CA SER A 47 3.65 25.49 -12.28
C SER A 47 4.61 25.72 -11.12
N SER A 48 5.21 24.66 -10.57
CA SER A 48 6.19 24.74 -9.48
C SER A 48 7.40 25.61 -9.85
N LEU A 49 7.81 25.63 -11.12
CA LEU A 49 8.94 26.43 -11.60
C LEU A 49 8.70 27.93 -11.52
N ARG A 50 7.44 28.38 -11.46
CA ARG A 50 7.08 29.80 -11.36
C ARG A 50 7.41 30.40 -9.99
N PHE A 51 7.47 29.57 -8.95
CA PHE A 51 7.69 29.98 -7.57
C PHE A 51 9.14 29.80 -7.09
N ILE A 52 10.03 29.36 -7.99
CA ILE A 52 11.43 29.14 -7.66
C ILE A 52 12.16 30.49 -7.64
N SER A 53 13.11 30.59 -6.73
CA SER A 53 14.13 31.65 -6.67
C SER A 53 15.32 31.10 -5.88
N PRO A 54 16.55 31.64 -6.05
CA PRO A 54 17.69 31.24 -5.25
C PRO A 54 17.44 31.31 -3.74
N GLU A 55 16.59 32.25 -3.30
CA GLU A 55 16.20 32.40 -1.90
C GLU A 55 15.21 31.31 -1.46
N SER A 56 14.17 31.03 -2.26
CA SER A 56 13.19 29.99 -1.94
C SER A 56 13.82 28.59 -1.82
N LEU A 57 14.84 28.30 -2.66
CA LEU A 57 15.53 27.00 -2.68
C LEU A 57 16.47 26.79 -1.49
N LYS A 58 16.65 27.80 -0.62
CA LYS A 58 17.35 27.63 0.66
C LYS A 58 16.53 26.86 1.67
N ASN A 59 15.22 26.75 1.46
CA ASN A 59 14.29 26.05 2.35
C ASN A 59 13.58 24.91 1.63
N ASN A 60 13.00 23.98 2.39
CA ASN A 60 12.08 22.99 1.83
C ASN A 60 10.78 23.67 1.38
N LEU A 61 10.20 23.22 0.27
CA LEU A 61 9.00 23.83 -0.33
C LEU A 61 7.96 22.77 -0.70
N VAL A 62 6.68 23.11 -0.58
CA VAL A 62 5.55 22.32 -1.07
C VAL A 62 4.74 23.16 -2.05
N PHE A 63 4.43 22.60 -3.22
CA PHE A 63 3.75 23.31 -4.30
C PHE A 63 2.28 22.91 -4.39
N SER A 64 1.42 23.84 -4.78
CA SER A 64 0.01 23.56 -5.01
C SER A 64 -0.13 22.61 -6.20
N PRO A 65 -0.79 21.45 -6.06
CA PRO A 65 -1.10 20.57 -7.17
C PRO A 65 -2.08 21.24 -8.12
N ARG A 66 -2.02 20.89 -9.41
CA ARG A 66 -3.18 21.11 -10.28
C ARG A 66 -4.38 20.28 -9.82
N LYS A 67 -5.56 20.62 -10.32
CA LYS A 67 -6.78 19.83 -10.12
C LYS A 67 -6.55 18.38 -10.54
N ALA A 68 -6.87 17.44 -9.66
CA ALA A 68 -6.73 16.01 -9.92
C ALA A 68 -8.01 15.46 -10.54
N LEU A 69 -7.87 14.75 -11.66
CA LEU A 69 -8.99 14.18 -12.40
C LEU A 69 -9.14 12.68 -12.10
N GLN A 70 -10.31 12.29 -11.60
CA GLN A 70 -10.68 10.89 -11.43
C GLN A 70 -11.17 10.29 -12.75
N TYR A 71 -10.55 9.19 -13.14
CA TYR A 71 -10.93 8.38 -14.29
C TYR A 71 -10.38 6.95 -14.13
N SER A 72 -10.80 6.03 -14.98
CA SER A 72 -10.19 4.70 -15.05
C SER A 72 -9.13 4.71 -16.15
N PRO A 73 -7.83 4.64 -15.85
CA PRO A 73 -6.79 4.57 -16.86
C PRO A 73 -6.96 3.33 -17.73
N ILE A 74 -6.93 3.50 -19.05
CA ILE A 74 -6.89 2.39 -19.98
C ILE A 74 -5.43 2.00 -20.15
N ARG A 75 -5.10 0.73 -19.91
CA ARG A 75 -3.78 0.19 -20.26
C ARG A 75 -3.76 0.01 -21.78
N SER A 76 -3.08 0.93 -22.48
CA SER A 76 -2.86 0.78 -23.93
C SER A 76 -1.77 -0.25 -24.19
N GLY A 77 -1.96 -1.07 -25.21
CA GLY A 77 -0.99 -2.08 -25.66
C GLY A 77 -1.69 -3.38 -26.03
N SER A 78 -1.22 -4.03 -27.09
CA SER A 78 -1.69 -5.36 -27.45
C SER A 78 -0.89 -6.40 -26.66
N THR A 79 -1.55 -7.20 -25.85
CA THR A 79 -0.93 -8.39 -25.21
C THR A 79 -0.55 -9.45 -26.26
N SER A 80 -1.08 -9.36 -27.48
CA SER A 80 -0.91 -10.35 -28.55
C SER A 80 0.28 -10.06 -29.48
N GLN A 81 0.89 -8.87 -29.45
CA GLN A 81 1.94 -8.45 -30.39
C GLN A 81 3.34 -8.36 -29.76
N GLY A 82 3.50 -8.81 -28.50
CA GLY A 82 4.78 -8.75 -27.78
C GLY A 82 5.33 -7.32 -27.66
N SER A 83 6.66 -7.17 -27.73
CA SER A 83 7.35 -5.88 -27.63
C SER A 83 7.45 -5.12 -28.97
N ASN A 84 6.68 -5.51 -29.99
CA ASN A 84 6.79 -4.94 -31.33
C ASN A 84 6.24 -3.49 -31.41
N THR A 85 5.53 -3.03 -30.39
CA THR A 85 4.98 -1.67 -30.33
C THR A 85 5.54 -0.91 -29.13
N TYR A 86 6.15 0.25 -29.38
CA TYR A 86 6.58 1.17 -28.33
C TYR A 86 5.53 2.24 -28.10
N TYR A 87 5.14 2.43 -26.83
CA TYR A 87 4.31 3.54 -26.39
C TYR A 87 5.08 4.34 -25.34
N ALA A 88 5.05 5.67 -25.44
CA ALA A 88 5.56 6.52 -24.37
C ALA A 88 4.75 6.30 -23.09
N LYS A 89 5.40 6.40 -21.93
CA LYS A 89 4.74 6.26 -20.63
C LYS A 89 3.75 7.42 -20.45
N ASN A 90 2.48 7.11 -20.19
CA ASN A 90 1.50 8.11 -19.76
C ASN A 90 1.89 8.70 -18.39
N PRO A 91 1.46 9.94 -18.07
CA PRO A 91 1.63 10.49 -16.74
C PRO A 91 1.00 9.57 -15.69
N ASP A 92 1.59 9.54 -14.50
CA ASP A 92 1.06 8.73 -13.41
C ASP A 92 -0.36 9.19 -13.05
N TYR A 93 -1.26 8.22 -12.83
CA TYR A 93 -2.65 8.51 -12.50
C TYR A 93 -2.77 9.10 -11.09
N GLY A 94 -3.61 10.12 -10.94
CA GLY A 94 -4.00 10.67 -9.64
C GLY A 94 -3.61 12.14 -9.43
N ALA A 95 -3.46 12.53 -8.15
CA ALA A 95 -3.02 13.87 -7.76
C ALA A 95 -1.48 13.93 -7.75
N MET A 96 -0.90 14.70 -8.68
CA MET A 96 0.54 14.91 -8.75
C MET A 96 0.99 15.93 -7.70
N LEU A 97 1.63 15.44 -6.64
CA LEU A 97 2.14 16.23 -5.53
C LEU A 97 3.62 16.55 -5.78
N THR A 98 3.94 17.85 -5.83
CA THR A 98 5.31 18.32 -6.05
C THR A 98 5.84 19.00 -4.79
N PHE A 99 7.06 18.67 -4.41
CA PHE A 99 7.78 19.32 -3.31
C PHE A 99 9.29 19.36 -3.59
N TYR A 100 9.99 20.29 -2.94
CA TYR A 100 11.43 20.46 -3.03
C TYR A 100 12.07 20.27 -1.66
N LEU A 101 13.11 19.44 -1.62
CA LEU A 101 13.89 19.18 -0.41
C LEU A 101 15.29 19.77 -0.56
N ASN A 102 15.66 20.71 0.30
CA ASN A 102 16.95 21.42 0.22
C ASN A 102 18.09 20.63 0.88
N ASP A 103 17.77 19.86 1.93
CA ASP A 103 18.75 19.19 2.76
C ASP A 103 19.25 17.88 2.13
N GLU A 104 20.45 17.47 2.52
CA GLU A 104 20.99 16.16 2.16
C GLU A 104 20.94 15.26 3.39
N LEU A 105 19.93 14.38 3.45
CA LEU A 105 19.86 13.36 4.49
C LEU A 105 20.60 12.11 4.03
N LEU A 106 21.81 11.92 4.54
CA LEU A 106 22.63 10.74 4.28
C LEU A 106 22.61 9.79 5.49
N THR A 107 22.47 8.49 5.19
CA THR A 107 22.70 7.43 6.19
C THR A 107 24.18 7.38 6.58
N ARG A 108 24.49 6.76 7.72
CA ARG A 108 25.87 6.49 8.18
C ARG A 108 26.68 5.77 7.11
N LYS A 109 26.09 4.75 6.48
CA LYS A 109 26.68 4.05 5.34
C LYS A 109 27.01 5.01 4.19
N GLN A 110 26.08 5.86 3.78
CA GLN A 110 26.31 6.82 2.70
C GLN A 110 27.37 7.88 3.05
N LYS A 111 27.40 8.33 4.31
CA LYS A 111 28.44 9.24 4.81
C LYS A 111 29.82 8.57 4.75
N ARG A 112 29.92 7.31 5.18
CA ARG A 112 31.15 6.53 5.08
C ARG A 112 31.58 6.34 3.62
N GLU A 113 30.70 5.87 2.74
CA GLU A 113 31.01 5.69 1.31
C GLU A 113 31.46 7.02 0.66
N LYS A 114 30.91 8.16 1.08
CA LYS A 114 31.33 9.48 0.60
C LYS A 114 32.74 9.84 1.10
N ALA A 115 33.03 9.61 2.38
CA ALA A 115 34.36 9.83 2.95
C ALA A 115 35.42 8.90 2.32
N GLU A 116 35.09 7.62 2.11
CA GLU A 116 35.97 6.66 1.42
C GLU A 116 36.27 7.10 -0.02
N LYS A 117 35.27 7.60 -0.75
CA LYS A 117 35.48 8.17 -2.10
C LYS A 117 36.42 9.38 -2.09
N GLU A 118 36.43 10.18 -1.03
CA GLU A 118 37.36 11.31 -0.89
C GLU A 118 38.78 10.81 -0.59
N LEU A 119 38.94 9.80 0.28
CA LEU A 119 40.24 9.17 0.57
C LEU A 119 40.85 8.47 -0.64
N VAL A 120 40.02 7.78 -1.45
CA VAL A 120 40.45 7.17 -2.72
C VAL A 120 40.97 8.24 -3.68
N LYS A 121 40.30 9.40 -3.77
CA LYS A 121 40.76 10.50 -4.62
C LYS A 121 42.08 11.11 -4.14
N SER A 122 42.32 11.13 -2.82
CA SER A 122 43.60 11.56 -2.24
C SER A 122 44.64 10.44 -2.14
N ASN A 123 44.36 9.26 -2.73
CA ASN A 123 45.21 8.08 -2.69
C ASN A 123 45.68 7.70 -1.27
N SER A 124 44.77 7.84 -0.30
CA SER A 124 45.01 7.58 1.13
C SER A 124 44.36 6.27 1.56
N ASP A 125 44.88 5.66 2.63
CA ASP A 125 44.36 4.39 3.14
C ASP A 125 42.94 4.54 3.69
N ILE A 126 42.11 3.52 3.45
CA ILE A 126 40.73 3.46 3.93
C ILE A 126 40.70 2.72 5.27
N PRO A 127 40.40 3.40 6.40
CA PRO A 127 40.36 2.75 7.69
C PRO A 127 39.11 1.88 7.82
N PHE A 128 39.24 0.72 8.48
CA PHE A 128 38.10 -0.10 8.86
C PHE A 128 37.36 0.55 10.04
N PRO A 129 36.06 0.87 9.92
CA PRO A 129 35.30 1.58 10.96
C PRO A 129 35.03 0.74 12.22
N GLY A 130 35.26 -0.58 12.17
CA GLY A 130 34.97 -1.50 13.27
C GLY A 130 33.57 -2.11 13.21
N TRP A 131 33.40 -3.31 13.75
CA TRP A 131 32.14 -4.07 13.71
C TRP A 131 30.97 -3.34 14.38
N SER A 132 31.21 -2.66 15.51
CA SER A 132 30.14 -1.94 16.23
C SER A 132 29.55 -0.79 15.40
N GLU A 133 30.36 -0.09 14.60
CA GLU A 133 29.87 0.97 13.72
C GLU A 133 29.16 0.39 12.49
N LEU A 134 29.60 -0.75 11.97
CA LEU A 134 28.89 -1.46 10.89
C LEU A 134 27.52 -1.98 11.34
N ASP A 135 27.40 -2.54 12.55
CA ASP A 135 26.10 -2.96 13.09
C ASP A 135 25.15 -1.76 13.26
N LYS A 136 25.71 -0.63 13.68
CA LYS A 136 25.01 0.66 13.75
C LYS A 136 24.56 1.18 12.39
N GLU A 137 25.29 0.87 11.30
CA GLU A 137 24.89 1.18 9.93
C GLU A 137 23.76 0.25 9.45
N VAL A 138 23.86 -1.05 9.72
CA VAL A 138 22.88 -2.06 9.29
C VAL A 138 21.51 -1.84 9.94
N ASN A 139 21.50 -1.42 11.19
CA ASN A 139 20.28 -1.16 11.95
C ASN A 139 19.72 0.27 11.76
N GLU A 140 20.34 1.10 10.90
CA GLU A 140 19.85 2.45 10.63
C GLU A 140 18.74 2.44 9.58
N SER A 141 17.61 3.09 9.90
CA SER A 141 16.50 3.23 8.96
C SER A 141 16.83 4.23 7.85
N SER A 142 16.54 3.88 6.60
CA SER A 142 16.69 4.80 5.47
C SER A 142 15.75 6.01 5.61
N PRO A 143 16.19 7.23 5.27
CA PRO A 143 15.34 8.41 5.28
C PRO A 143 14.23 8.27 4.24
N LYS A 144 13.01 8.68 4.61
CA LYS A 144 11.85 8.66 3.72
C LYS A 144 11.06 9.96 3.83
N THR A 145 10.30 10.26 2.78
CA THR A 145 9.32 11.32 2.78
C THR A 145 7.94 10.68 2.94
N VAL A 146 7.19 11.15 3.93
CA VAL A 146 5.84 10.67 4.24
C VAL A 146 4.86 11.73 3.78
N ILE A 147 3.83 11.31 3.04
CA ILE A 147 2.75 12.15 2.57
C ILE A 147 1.47 11.68 3.27
N GLU A 148 0.75 12.62 3.85
CA GLU A 148 -0.58 12.38 4.43
C GLU A 148 -1.62 13.18 3.67
N ILE A 149 -2.78 12.58 3.43
CA ILE A 149 -3.91 13.19 2.75
C ILE A 149 -5.07 13.34 3.75
N PHE A 150 -5.74 14.49 3.68
CA PHE A 150 -6.92 14.81 4.48
C PHE A 150 -8.03 15.35 3.60
N ASP A 151 -9.28 15.13 3.99
CA ASP A 151 -10.44 15.72 3.33
C ASP A 151 -10.66 17.19 3.74
N SER A 152 -11.75 17.79 3.26
CA SER A 152 -12.14 19.17 3.59
C SER A 152 -12.52 19.38 5.06
N SER A 153 -12.85 18.30 5.77
CA SER A 153 -13.19 18.29 7.19
C SER A 153 -11.97 18.01 8.08
N ASN A 154 -10.77 17.93 7.48
CA ASN A 154 -9.52 17.60 8.14
C ASN A 154 -9.51 16.19 8.75
N ILE A 155 -10.28 15.27 8.18
CA ILE A 155 -10.28 13.84 8.50
C ILE A 155 -9.17 13.17 7.69
N PHE A 156 -8.40 12.29 8.33
CA PHE A 156 -7.34 11.51 7.69
C PHE A 156 -7.91 10.55 6.64
N ILE A 157 -7.31 10.52 5.45
CA ILE A 157 -7.77 9.70 4.33
C ILE A 157 -6.75 8.63 3.97
N ASP A 158 -5.48 9.02 3.80
CA ASP A 158 -4.43 8.11 3.36
C ASP A 158 -3.04 8.60 3.79
N ARG A 159 -2.10 7.67 3.92
CA ARG A 159 -0.69 7.94 4.14
C ARG A 159 0.15 6.98 3.33
N PHE A 160 1.05 7.54 2.54
CA PHE A 160 2.07 6.77 1.82
C PHE A 160 3.45 7.38 2.00
N SER A 161 4.50 6.62 1.68
CA SER A 161 5.87 7.07 1.80
C SER A 161 6.67 6.78 0.55
N VAL A 162 7.62 7.67 0.24
CA VAL A 162 8.59 7.51 -0.84
C VAL A 162 10.01 7.65 -0.29
N PRO A 163 11.02 7.05 -0.94
CA PRO A 163 12.41 7.28 -0.55
C PRO A 163 12.76 8.77 -0.55
N TYR A 164 13.50 9.23 0.46
CA TYR A 164 13.95 10.61 0.51
C TYR A 164 14.89 10.91 -0.66
N LYS A 165 14.61 11.96 -1.42
CA LYS A 165 15.52 12.47 -2.46
C LYS A 165 15.66 13.97 -2.33
N LYS A 166 16.90 14.45 -2.23
CA LYS A 166 17.22 15.87 -2.30
C LYS A 166 16.77 16.44 -3.66
N GLY A 167 16.27 17.67 -3.65
CA GLY A 167 15.78 18.37 -4.84
C GLY A 167 14.28 18.19 -5.08
N PHE A 168 13.88 18.29 -6.34
CA PHE A 168 12.47 18.16 -6.73
C PHE A 168 12.00 16.72 -6.69
N ASN A 169 10.87 16.51 -6.02
CA ASN A 169 10.15 15.27 -5.96
C ASN A 169 8.75 15.46 -6.52
N ARG A 170 8.31 14.48 -7.31
CA ARG A 170 6.96 14.39 -7.87
C ARG A 170 6.42 13.01 -7.58
N VAL A 171 5.32 12.95 -6.85
CA VAL A 171 4.68 11.70 -6.43
C VAL A 171 3.19 11.79 -6.73
N SER A 172 2.59 10.69 -7.17
CA SER A 172 1.15 10.67 -7.46
C SER A 172 0.41 9.94 -6.34
N TRP A 173 -0.62 10.58 -5.78
CA TRP A 173 -1.62 9.89 -4.97
C TRP A 173 -2.74 9.39 -5.86
N ASP A 174 -3.05 8.09 -5.82
CA ASP A 174 -3.96 7.43 -6.77
C ASP A 174 -5.45 7.74 -6.54
N LEU A 175 -5.77 8.69 -5.65
CA LEU A 175 -7.13 9.12 -5.33
C LEU A 175 -7.96 7.99 -4.70
N THR A 176 -7.30 7.09 -3.98
CA THR A 176 -7.94 6.03 -3.21
C THR A 176 -7.61 6.16 -1.73
N ARG A 177 -8.42 5.49 -0.92
CA ARG A 177 -8.13 5.20 0.48
C ARG A 177 -8.26 3.71 0.70
N ASP A 178 -7.46 3.16 1.60
CA ASP A 178 -7.64 1.78 2.03
C ASP A 178 -8.93 1.66 2.85
N ILE A 179 -9.61 0.51 2.71
CA ILE A 179 -10.66 0.14 3.65
C ILE A 179 -10.00 -0.27 4.96
N GLU A 180 -10.53 0.22 6.08
CA GLU A 180 -9.96 -0.12 7.38
C GLU A 180 -10.09 -1.62 7.66
N SER A 181 -8.97 -2.28 7.91
CA SER A 181 -8.91 -3.68 8.30
C SER A 181 -7.96 -3.87 9.48
N ASN A 182 -8.03 -5.02 10.14
CA ASN A 182 -7.17 -5.28 11.30
C ASN A 182 -5.72 -5.53 10.87
N VAL A 183 -4.79 -4.97 11.65
CA VAL A 183 -3.37 -5.27 11.53
C VAL A 183 -3.10 -6.63 12.14
N VAL A 184 -2.41 -7.50 11.40
CA VAL A 184 -2.06 -8.85 11.84
C VAL A 184 -0.68 -8.83 12.49
N SER A 185 -0.59 -9.33 13.73
CA SER A 185 0.69 -9.48 14.42
C SER A 185 1.65 -10.39 13.65
N GLY A 186 2.91 -9.98 13.55
CA GLY A 186 3.94 -10.69 12.78
C GLY A 186 3.85 -10.53 11.27
N SER A 187 2.95 -9.68 10.76
CA SER A 187 2.93 -9.27 9.36
C SER A 187 3.36 -7.81 9.22
N SER A 188 4.23 -7.52 8.25
CA SER A 188 4.59 -6.14 7.88
C SER A 188 3.58 -5.47 6.95
N GLY A 189 2.53 -6.19 6.54
CA GLY A 189 1.41 -5.65 5.77
C GLY A 189 0.25 -6.64 5.68
N SER A 190 -0.97 -6.13 5.63
CA SER A 190 -2.16 -6.90 5.28
C SER A 190 -2.71 -6.36 3.97
N TYR A 191 -3.20 -7.24 3.10
CA TYR A 191 -3.94 -6.76 1.93
C TYR A 191 -5.22 -6.07 2.42
N SER A 192 -5.37 -4.80 2.08
CA SER A 192 -6.59 -4.02 2.27
C SER A 192 -7.08 -3.57 0.89
N PRO A 193 -8.31 -3.90 0.49
CA PRO A 193 -8.92 -3.28 -0.68
C PRO A 193 -8.89 -1.77 -0.56
N SER A 194 -8.73 -1.06 -1.68
CA SER A 194 -8.86 0.39 -1.70
C SER A 194 -10.16 0.81 -2.39
N VAL A 195 -10.69 1.96 -1.98
CA VAL A 195 -11.88 2.59 -2.57
C VAL A 195 -11.52 3.99 -3.05
N ARG A 196 -12.09 4.39 -4.18
CA ARG A 196 -11.90 5.75 -4.70
C ARG A 196 -12.53 6.75 -3.74
N VAL A 197 -11.82 7.84 -3.48
CA VAL A 197 -12.35 8.92 -2.66
C VAL A 197 -13.44 9.69 -3.40
N SER A 198 -14.31 10.38 -2.68
CA SER A 198 -15.35 11.23 -3.30
C SER A 198 -14.74 12.51 -3.89
N PRO A 199 -15.27 13.05 -5.00
CA PRO A 199 -14.84 14.35 -5.51
C PRO A 199 -15.00 15.45 -4.46
N GLY A 200 -14.09 16.41 -4.41
CA GLY A 200 -14.09 17.43 -3.37
C GLY A 200 -12.75 18.10 -3.17
N LYS A 201 -12.64 18.86 -2.08
CA LYS A 201 -11.40 19.53 -1.67
C LYS A 201 -10.63 18.64 -0.72
N TYR A 202 -9.33 18.52 -0.95
CA TYR A 202 -8.40 17.74 -0.15
C TYR A 202 -7.21 18.60 0.22
N SER A 203 -6.50 18.19 1.26
CA SER A 203 -5.20 18.74 1.62
C SER A 203 -4.18 17.63 1.76
N PHE A 204 -2.91 17.97 1.59
CA PHE A 204 -1.82 17.07 1.91
C PHE A 204 -0.77 17.75 2.77
N ASN A 205 -0.16 16.94 3.63
CA ASN A 205 1.00 17.29 4.44
C ASN A 205 2.21 16.49 3.96
N VAL A 206 3.36 17.13 3.87
CA VAL A 206 4.64 16.46 3.56
C VAL A 206 5.51 16.46 4.81
N TYR A 207 6.07 15.31 5.15
CA TYR A 207 6.99 15.12 6.26
C TYR A 207 8.26 14.41 5.81
N THR A 208 9.34 14.60 6.54
CA THR A 208 10.55 13.77 6.44
C THR A 208 10.67 12.93 7.69
N GLU A 209 10.90 11.63 7.53
CA GLU A 209 11.15 10.71 8.63
C GLU A 209 12.56 10.13 8.49
N PHE A 210 13.39 10.32 9.51
CA PHE A 210 14.73 9.73 9.58
C PHE A 210 15.11 9.48 11.04
N ASN A 211 15.57 8.26 11.36
CA ASN A 211 15.95 7.83 12.71
C ASN A 211 14.90 8.16 13.79
N GLY A 212 13.63 7.89 13.49
CA GLY A 212 12.50 8.12 14.41
C GLY A 212 12.08 9.59 14.57
N LYS A 213 12.78 10.53 13.93
CA LYS A 213 12.40 11.95 13.92
C LYS A 213 11.53 12.25 12.71
N VAL A 214 10.38 12.88 12.95
CA VAL A 214 9.43 13.31 11.92
C VAL A 214 9.36 14.83 11.90
N ASN A 215 9.70 15.45 10.77
CA ASN A 215 9.65 16.90 10.59
C ASN A 215 8.63 17.27 9.52
N LYS A 216 7.72 18.20 9.80
CA LYS A 216 6.77 18.71 8.81
C LYS A 216 7.46 19.69 7.87
N ILE A 217 7.30 19.47 6.57
CA ILE A 217 7.86 20.30 5.50
C ILE A 217 6.87 21.39 5.08
N GLY A 218 5.60 21.03 4.90
CA GLY A 218 4.57 21.97 4.50
C GLY A 218 3.26 21.29 4.16
N SER A 219 2.27 22.10 3.77
CA SER A 219 0.96 21.64 3.38
C SER A 219 0.35 22.48 2.26
N LYS A 220 -0.50 21.86 1.43
CA LYS A 220 -1.25 22.52 0.37
C LYS A 220 -2.61 21.86 0.18
N PHE A 221 -3.52 22.60 -0.44
CA PHE A 221 -4.85 22.13 -0.83
C PHE A 221 -4.93 21.86 -2.32
N PHE A 222 -5.80 20.95 -2.73
CA PHE A 222 -6.11 20.65 -4.11
C PHE A 222 -7.55 20.17 -4.26
N GLU A 223 -8.04 20.13 -5.50
CA GLU A 223 -9.38 19.69 -5.84
C GLU A 223 -9.33 18.37 -6.60
N VAL A 224 -10.29 17.50 -6.31
CA VAL A 224 -10.51 16.22 -6.99
C VAL A 224 -11.85 16.29 -7.71
N GLU A 225 -11.86 16.05 -9.01
CA GLU A 225 -13.05 16.11 -9.85
C GLU A 225 -13.14 14.87 -10.76
N ARG A 226 -14.35 14.39 -11.04
CA ARG A 226 -14.54 13.32 -12.04
C ARG A 226 -14.42 13.93 -13.43
N ILE A 227 -13.62 13.31 -14.31
CA ILE A 227 -13.46 13.81 -15.68
C ILE A 227 -14.78 13.76 -16.48
N ARG A 228 -15.65 12.79 -16.16
CA ARG A 228 -16.93 12.54 -16.81
C ARG A 228 -17.96 12.03 -15.79
N THR A 229 -19.22 12.35 -16.03
CA THR A 229 -20.34 11.75 -15.32
C THR A 229 -20.69 10.39 -15.92
N GLY A 230 -21.23 9.48 -15.10
CA GLY A 230 -21.72 8.20 -15.58
C GLY A 230 -22.98 8.37 -16.43
N VAL A 231 -23.06 7.64 -17.53
CA VAL A 231 -24.27 7.63 -18.40
C VAL A 231 -25.35 6.72 -17.81
N LEU A 232 -24.95 5.71 -17.03
CA LEU A 232 -25.86 4.78 -16.37
C LEU A 232 -26.24 5.31 -14.98
N SER A 233 -27.54 5.31 -14.69
CA SER A 233 -28.03 5.52 -13.33
C SER A 233 -27.89 4.23 -12.53
N ASN A 234 -27.32 4.31 -11.33
CA ASN A 234 -27.32 3.18 -10.39
C ASN A 234 -28.55 3.31 -9.48
N PRO A 235 -29.45 2.30 -9.43
CA PRO A 235 -30.59 2.33 -8.51
C PRO A 235 -30.19 2.34 -7.02
N ASN A 236 -28.95 1.99 -6.68
CA ASN A 236 -28.44 1.88 -5.31
C ASN A 236 -27.48 3.02 -4.92
N LEU A 237 -27.56 4.20 -5.57
CA LEU A 237 -26.64 5.32 -5.30
C LEU A 237 -26.61 5.73 -3.83
N ASP A 238 -27.77 5.81 -3.18
CA ASP A 238 -27.89 6.23 -1.78
C ASP A 238 -27.32 5.20 -0.78
N GLN A 239 -27.04 3.98 -1.24
CA GLN A 239 -26.52 2.89 -0.41
C GLN A 239 -25.01 2.72 -0.52
N ILE A 240 -24.30 3.50 -1.35
CA ILE A 240 -22.86 3.32 -1.59
C ILE A 240 -22.06 3.44 -0.30
N GLU A 241 -22.24 4.52 0.45
CA GLU A 241 -21.49 4.75 1.69
C GLU A 241 -21.82 3.67 2.75
N ALA A 242 -23.11 3.33 2.89
CA ALA A 242 -23.53 2.26 3.80
C ALA A 242 -22.91 0.90 3.42
N PHE A 243 -22.84 0.58 2.12
CA PHE A 243 -22.21 -0.64 1.62
C PHE A 243 -20.70 -0.65 1.90
N ILE A 244 -20.00 0.47 1.74
CA ILE A 244 -18.57 0.57 2.05
C ILE A 244 -18.32 0.33 3.54
N VAL A 245 -19.11 0.96 4.42
CA VAL A 245 -19.02 0.76 5.88
C VAL A 245 -19.30 -0.70 6.25
N GLU A 246 -20.30 -1.32 5.63
CA GLU A 246 -20.63 -2.72 5.87
C GLU A 246 -19.52 -3.67 5.39
N LEU A 247 -18.90 -3.36 4.23
CA LEU A 247 -17.75 -4.09 3.70
C LEU A 247 -16.55 -4.00 4.64
N GLU A 248 -16.21 -2.79 5.12
CA GLU A 248 -15.15 -2.54 6.10
C GLU A 248 -15.35 -3.38 7.37
N ASN A 249 -16.55 -3.34 7.96
CA ASN A 249 -16.89 -4.11 9.14
C ASN A 249 -16.80 -5.63 8.89
N THR A 250 -17.20 -6.07 7.71
CA THR A 250 -17.13 -7.49 7.31
C THR A 250 -15.67 -7.95 7.19
N TYR A 251 -14.79 -7.14 6.59
CA TYR A 251 -13.35 -7.42 6.53
C TYR A 251 -12.69 -7.43 7.92
N LYS A 252 -13.03 -6.47 8.79
CA LYS A 252 -12.58 -6.46 10.19
C LYS A 252 -12.99 -7.74 10.93
N ASN A 253 -14.25 -8.17 10.77
CA ASN A 253 -14.69 -9.41 11.39
C ASN A 253 -13.94 -10.62 10.84
N TYR A 254 -13.91 -10.80 9.51
CA TYR A 254 -13.23 -11.93 8.87
C TYR A 254 -11.75 -12.02 9.27
N THR A 255 -11.02 -10.91 9.24
CA THR A 255 -9.61 -10.88 9.64
C THR A 255 -9.41 -11.27 11.11
N THR A 256 -10.32 -10.87 12.00
CA THR A 256 -10.29 -11.24 13.42
C THR A 256 -10.50 -12.75 13.61
N VAL A 257 -11.54 -13.31 13.00
CA VAL A 257 -11.87 -14.74 13.10
C VAL A 257 -10.75 -15.58 12.51
N ASN A 258 -10.27 -15.21 11.32
CA ASN A 258 -9.16 -15.90 10.65
C ASN A 258 -7.85 -15.82 11.45
N HIS A 259 -7.56 -14.70 12.11
CA HIS A 259 -6.38 -14.57 12.97
C HIS A 259 -6.46 -15.53 14.17
N LYS A 260 -7.61 -15.58 14.86
CA LYS A 260 -7.85 -16.50 15.97
C LYS A 260 -7.69 -17.97 15.55
N PHE A 261 -8.27 -18.35 14.41
CA PHE A 261 -8.11 -19.69 13.85
C PHE A 261 -6.65 -20.03 13.55
N ASN A 262 -5.92 -19.12 12.90
CA ASN A 262 -4.50 -19.32 12.60
C ASN A 262 -3.64 -19.41 13.87
N LYS A 263 -3.98 -18.67 14.94
CA LYS A 263 -3.31 -18.80 16.24
C LYS A 263 -3.50 -20.20 16.80
N ILE A 264 -4.74 -20.70 16.87
CA ILE A 264 -5.03 -22.07 17.33
C ILE A 264 -4.28 -23.10 16.49
N LYS A 265 -4.30 -22.97 15.16
CA LYS A 265 -3.60 -23.88 14.25
C LYS A 265 -2.09 -23.93 14.49
N ARG A 266 -1.46 -22.79 14.78
CA ARG A 266 -0.03 -22.72 15.14
C ARG A 266 0.21 -23.35 16.51
N SER A 267 -0.56 -22.98 17.53
CA SER A 267 -0.43 -23.53 18.89
C SER A 267 -0.69 -25.04 18.94
N ASN A 268 -1.62 -25.56 18.12
CA ASN A 268 -1.88 -27.00 18.03
C ASN A 268 -0.68 -27.79 17.52
N LYS A 269 0.21 -27.20 16.72
CA LYS A 269 1.48 -27.86 16.35
C LYS A 269 2.39 -28.07 17.56
N SER A 270 2.42 -27.12 18.48
CA SER A 270 3.21 -27.22 19.71
C SER A 270 2.62 -28.23 20.70
N ILE A 271 1.28 -28.33 20.80
CA ILE A 271 0.60 -29.33 21.63
C ILE A 271 1.04 -30.75 21.26
N ALA A 272 1.17 -31.06 19.98
CA ALA A 272 1.62 -32.38 19.53
C ALA A 272 2.98 -32.78 20.15
N SER A 273 3.90 -31.83 20.28
CA SER A 273 5.19 -32.07 20.94
C SER A 273 5.06 -32.28 22.45
N LEU A 274 4.13 -31.58 23.11
CA LEU A 274 3.93 -31.72 24.55
C LEU A 274 3.29 -33.05 24.92
N ILE A 275 2.36 -33.56 24.11
CA ILE A 275 1.69 -34.84 24.35
C ILE A 275 2.73 -35.96 24.54
N SER A 276 3.82 -35.96 23.77
CA SER A 276 4.90 -36.96 23.90
C SER A 276 5.60 -36.99 25.27
N LYS A 277 5.43 -35.94 26.09
CA LYS A 277 6.03 -35.79 27.43
C LYS A 277 5.05 -36.09 28.57
N THR A 278 3.80 -36.43 28.25
CA THR A 278 2.73 -36.70 29.22
C THR A 278 2.62 -38.19 29.55
N SER A 279 2.14 -38.49 30.75
CA SER A 279 1.77 -39.82 31.23
C SER A 279 0.46 -40.33 30.59
N ASN A 280 -0.52 -39.46 30.33
CA ASN A 280 -1.81 -39.80 29.72
C ASN A 280 -1.79 -39.78 28.17
N TYR A 281 -0.69 -40.24 27.57
CA TYR A 281 -0.42 -40.13 26.13
C TYR A 281 -1.59 -40.56 25.23
N LYS A 282 -2.16 -41.75 25.46
CA LYS A 282 -3.22 -42.31 24.60
C LYS A 282 -4.45 -41.39 24.53
N LEU A 283 -4.93 -40.93 25.68
CA LEU A 283 -6.10 -40.06 25.78
C LEU A 283 -5.86 -38.73 25.05
N TYR A 284 -4.70 -38.11 25.26
CA TYR A 284 -4.39 -36.84 24.63
C TYR A 284 -4.18 -36.95 23.12
N VAL A 285 -3.66 -38.07 22.61
CA VAL A 285 -3.58 -38.32 21.16
C VAL A 285 -4.97 -38.43 20.54
N GLU A 286 -5.92 -39.10 21.20
CA GLU A 286 -7.30 -39.21 20.72
C GLU A 286 -7.98 -37.82 20.65
N ASN A 287 -7.89 -37.02 21.72
CA ASN A 287 -8.40 -35.64 21.75
C ASN A 287 -7.72 -34.74 20.71
N TYR A 288 -6.39 -34.88 20.55
CA TYR A 288 -5.63 -34.14 19.57
C TYR A 288 -6.08 -34.42 18.13
N ASN A 289 -6.35 -35.70 17.81
CA ASN A 289 -6.85 -36.07 16.49
C ASN A 289 -8.23 -35.47 16.21
N GLN A 290 -9.13 -35.42 17.21
CA GLN A 290 -10.43 -34.75 17.05
C GLN A 290 -10.26 -33.25 16.72
N ILE A 291 -9.41 -32.54 17.46
CA ILE A 291 -9.09 -31.13 17.19
C ILE A 291 -8.47 -30.97 15.79
N LYS A 292 -7.60 -31.89 15.37
CA LYS A 292 -7.01 -31.89 14.03
C LYS A 292 -8.07 -32.03 12.93
N GLU A 293 -9.06 -32.91 13.11
CA GLU A 293 -10.18 -33.04 12.17
C GLU A 293 -11.08 -31.80 12.14
N MET A 294 -11.33 -31.17 13.30
CA MET A 294 -12.04 -29.88 13.35
C MET A 294 -11.28 -28.78 12.61
N ILE A 295 -9.96 -28.70 12.79
CA ILE A 295 -9.09 -27.78 12.05
C ILE A 295 -9.16 -28.06 10.55
N ASN A 296 -9.09 -29.33 10.13
CA ASN A 296 -9.19 -29.70 8.71
C ASN A 296 -10.54 -29.30 8.10
N THR A 297 -11.62 -29.53 8.84
CA THR A 297 -12.99 -29.16 8.43
C THR A 297 -13.11 -27.66 8.22
N ILE A 298 -12.61 -26.87 9.17
CA ILE A 298 -12.58 -25.40 9.05
C ILE A 298 -11.66 -24.96 7.89
N ASP A 299 -10.50 -25.59 7.71
CA ASP A 299 -9.57 -25.29 6.61
C ASP A 299 -10.26 -25.47 5.24
N VAL A 300 -10.99 -26.58 5.06
CA VAL A 300 -11.75 -26.87 3.83
C VAL A 300 -12.87 -25.85 3.65
N PHE A 301 -13.59 -25.49 4.71
CA PHE A 301 -14.64 -24.47 4.65
C PHE A 301 -14.11 -23.09 4.20
N VAL A 302 -12.98 -22.66 4.76
CA VAL A 302 -12.42 -21.32 4.49
C VAL A 302 -11.65 -21.26 3.17
N SER A 303 -10.91 -22.32 2.82
CA SER A 303 -9.93 -22.31 1.72
C SER A 303 -10.32 -23.19 0.53
N GLY A 304 -11.41 -23.95 0.62
CA GLY A 304 -11.80 -24.96 -0.35
C GLY A 304 -11.02 -26.27 -0.19
N ASN A 305 -11.45 -27.28 -0.95
CA ASN A 305 -10.87 -28.62 -0.94
C ASN A 305 -9.61 -28.69 -1.83
N LYS A 306 -8.48 -29.05 -1.20
CA LYS A 306 -7.17 -29.16 -1.89
C LYS A 306 -7.20 -30.20 -3.01
N SER A 307 -7.81 -31.36 -2.79
CA SER A 307 -7.86 -32.45 -3.78
C SER A 307 -8.68 -32.06 -5.02
N LYS A 308 -9.78 -31.33 -4.85
CA LYS A 308 -10.54 -30.78 -5.99
C LYS A 308 -9.72 -29.75 -6.76
N LYS A 309 -8.99 -28.88 -6.05
CA LYS A 309 -8.14 -27.86 -6.65
C LYS A 309 -7.03 -28.46 -7.52
N ASP A 310 -6.44 -29.59 -7.10
CA ASP A 310 -5.36 -30.26 -7.84
C ASP A 310 -5.80 -30.71 -9.23
N ILE A 311 -7.05 -31.15 -9.39
CA ILE A 311 -7.64 -31.52 -10.67
C ILE A 311 -8.45 -30.39 -11.33
N ARG A 312 -8.45 -29.19 -10.74
CA ARG A 312 -9.23 -28.01 -11.18
C ARG A 312 -10.74 -28.26 -11.25
N GLU A 313 -11.25 -29.14 -10.39
CA GLU A 313 -12.68 -29.36 -10.24
C GLU A 313 -13.33 -28.16 -9.56
N LYS A 314 -14.60 -27.90 -9.88
CA LYS A 314 -15.35 -26.81 -9.26
C LYS A 314 -15.59 -27.11 -7.79
N ASP A 315 -15.45 -26.08 -6.97
CA ASP A 315 -15.77 -26.14 -5.55
C ASP A 315 -16.79 -25.09 -5.15
N ILE A 316 -17.20 -25.11 -3.89
CA ILE A 316 -18.07 -24.08 -3.31
C ILE A 316 -17.34 -22.73 -3.27
N GLU A 317 -18.09 -21.64 -3.43
CA GLU A 317 -17.47 -20.32 -3.33
C GLU A 317 -17.16 -19.94 -1.88
N THR A 318 -15.88 -19.69 -1.63
CA THR A 318 -15.32 -19.36 -0.33
C THR A 318 -15.67 -17.94 0.12
N ILE A 319 -15.43 -17.64 1.40
CA ILE A 319 -15.54 -16.28 1.96
C ILE A 319 -14.71 -15.29 1.14
N SER A 320 -13.47 -15.66 0.79
CA SER A 320 -12.55 -14.79 0.04
C SER A 320 -13.09 -14.46 -1.36
N GLU A 321 -13.66 -15.43 -2.06
CA GLU A 321 -14.27 -15.21 -3.38
C GLU A 321 -15.50 -14.32 -3.30
N ARG A 322 -16.36 -14.51 -2.30
CA ARG A 322 -17.54 -13.67 -2.08
C ARG A 322 -17.15 -12.22 -1.74
N LEU A 323 -16.14 -12.02 -0.90
CA LEU A 323 -15.59 -10.71 -0.61
C LEU A 323 -14.93 -10.07 -1.84
N SER A 324 -14.21 -10.86 -2.65
CA SER A 324 -13.63 -10.39 -3.92
C SER A 324 -14.68 -9.86 -4.87
N VAL A 325 -15.82 -10.55 -5.00
CA VAL A 325 -16.95 -10.07 -5.80
C VAL A 325 -17.53 -8.78 -5.21
N ALA A 326 -17.72 -8.70 -3.89
CA ALA A 326 -18.24 -7.51 -3.23
C ALA A 326 -17.35 -6.26 -3.44
N VAL A 327 -16.03 -6.40 -3.30
CA VAL A 327 -15.04 -5.33 -3.53
C VAL A 327 -15.10 -4.79 -4.95
N ARG A 328 -15.43 -5.61 -5.96
CA ARG A 328 -15.58 -5.11 -7.34
C ARG A 328 -16.66 -4.04 -7.46
N GLY A 329 -17.61 -3.97 -6.51
CA GLY A 329 -18.65 -2.94 -6.46
C GLY A 329 -18.11 -1.55 -6.17
N ILE A 330 -17.01 -1.46 -5.42
CA ILE A 330 -16.39 -0.18 -5.01
C ILE A 330 -15.20 0.23 -5.89
N ASN A 331 -14.73 -0.67 -6.75
CA ASN A 331 -13.65 -0.40 -7.71
C ASN A 331 -14.11 0.35 -8.98
N SER A 332 -15.39 0.73 -9.05
CA SER A 332 -15.98 1.41 -10.20
C SER A 332 -16.62 2.74 -9.79
N SER A 333 -16.81 3.63 -10.76
CA SER A 333 -17.60 4.85 -10.54
C SER A 333 -19.12 4.61 -10.54
N TYR A 334 -19.57 3.38 -10.83
CA TYR A 334 -20.99 3.01 -10.85
C TYR A 334 -21.51 2.70 -9.45
N GLY A 335 -20.68 2.10 -8.59
CA GLY A 335 -21.09 1.60 -7.28
C GLY A 335 -21.59 0.15 -7.30
N PRO A 336 -22.10 -0.36 -6.16
CA PRO A 336 -22.47 -1.77 -6.02
C PRO A 336 -23.80 -2.09 -6.70
N THR A 337 -23.80 -3.20 -7.41
CA THR A 337 -24.98 -3.85 -8.01
C THR A 337 -25.64 -4.79 -6.99
N SER A 338 -26.88 -5.21 -7.26
CA SER A 338 -27.58 -6.20 -6.42
C SER A 338 -26.79 -7.51 -6.24
N MET A 339 -26.00 -7.92 -7.24
CA MET A 339 -25.10 -9.07 -7.15
C MET A 339 -24.00 -8.84 -6.10
N GLN A 340 -23.38 -7.67 -6.10
CA GLN A 340 -22.29 -7.34 -5.16
C GLN A 340 -22.81 -7.22 -3.73
N ILE A 341 -23.98 -6.60 -3.55
CA ILE A 341 -24.69 -6.54 -2.27
C ILE A 341 -25.04 -7.96 -1.78
N SER A 342 -25.62 -8.80 -2.64
CA SER A 342 -25.92 -10.19 -2.31
C SER A 342 -24.66 -10.99 -1.94
N SER A 343 -23.54 -10.78 -2.65
CA SER A 343 -22.28 -11.44 -2.36
C SER A 343 -21.71 -11.05 -1.00
N LEU A 344 -21.81 -9.77 -0.62
CA LEU A 344 -21.41 -9.31 0.72
C LEU A 344 -22.25 -9.97 1.81
N ASN A 345 -23.57 -10.03 1.63
CA ASN A 345 -24.46 -10.70 2.57
C ASN A 345 -24.14 -12.19 2.74
N LYS A 346 -23.82 -12.90 1.65
CA LYS A 346 -23.36 -14.29 1.71
C LYS A 346 -22.03 -14.42 2.44
N ALA A 347 -21.08 -13.52 2.22
CA ALA A 347 -19.82 -13.50 2.94
C ALA A 347 -20.04 -13.35 4.46
N LYS A 348 -20.92 -12.43 4.87
CA LYS A 348 -21.28 -12.24 6.29
C LYS A 348 -21.84 -13.52 6.93
N TYR A 349 -22.73 -14.21 6.22
CA TYR A 349 -23.29 -15.48 6.69
C TYR A 349 -22.18 -16.54 6.88
N LEU A 350 -21.32 -16.73 5.88
CA LEU A 350 -20.22 -17.70 5.95
C LEU A 350 -19.20 -17.34 7.04
N ILE A 351 -18.95 -16.04 7.30
CA ILE A 351 -18.09 -15.60 8.40
C ILE A 351 -18.71 -15.93 9.76
N ALA A 352 -20.03 -15.78 9.91
CA ALA A 352 -20.73 -16.15 11.14
C ALA A 352 -20.69 -17.66 11.39
N GLU A 353 -20.85 -18.47 10.34
CA GLU A 353 -20.70 -19.93 10.40
C GLU A 353 -19.26 -20.32 10.78
N PHE A 354 -18.26 -19.70 10.14
CA PHE A 354 -16.85 -19.89 10.49
C PHE A 354 -16.56 -19.52 11.95
N ASP A 355 -17.08 -18.41 12.46
CA ASP A 355 -16.92 -18.02 13.86
C ASP A 355 -17.55 -19.03 14.83
N ASN A 356 -18.69 -19.63 14.47
CA ASN A 356 -19.33 -20.67 15.27
C ASN A 356 -18.50 -21.95 15.32
N MET A 357 -18.03 -22.44 14.16
CA MET A 357 -17.11 -23.60 14.11
C MET A 357 -15.83 -23.32 14.91
N LEU A 358 -15.32 -22.09 14.86
CA LEU A 358 -14.14 -21.67 15.60
C LEU A 358 -14.38 -21.65 17.11
N LYS A 359 -15.57 -21.26 17.59
CA LYS A 359 -15.91 -21.30 19.02
C LYS A 359 -15.86 -22.72 19.56
N GLU A 360 -16.41 -23.69 18.82
CA GLU A 360 -16.35 -25.11 19.17
C GLU A 360 -14.90 -25.60 19.19
N LEU A 361 -14.12 -25.32 18.15
CA LEU A 361 -12.69 -25.67 18.10
C LEU A 361 -11.91 -25.04 19.27
N SER A 362 -12.16 -23.77 19.57
CA SER A 362 -11.50 -23.04 20.66
C SER A 362 -11.81 -23.67 22.02
N LEU A 363 -13.06 -24.10 22.23
CA LEU A 363 -13.45 -24.77 23.47
C LEU A 363 -12.69 -26.10 23.66
N GLU A 364 -12.70 -26.97 22.65
CA GLU A 364 -12.02 -28.28 22.73
C GLU A 364 -10.50 -28.12 22.81
N PHE A 365 -9.92 -27.18 22.05
CA PHE A 365 -8.51 -26.85 22.11
C PHE A 365 -8.07 -26.39 23.51
N ASN A 366 -8.81 -25.46 24.12
CA ASN A 366 -8.46 -24.95 25.44
C ASN A 366 -8.63 -26.01 26.53
N LYS A 367 -9.63 -26.90 26.42
CA LYS A 367 -9.77 -28.06 27.33
C LYS A 367 -8.53 -28.95 27.28
N LEU A 368 -8.11 -29.37 26.07
CA LEU A 368 -6.94 -30.23 25.92
C LEU A 368 -5.65 -29.52 26.39
N ARG A 369 -5.48 -28.25 26.01
CA ARG A 369 -4.34 -27.43 26.43
C ARG A 369 -4.22 -27.38 27.95
N ASN A 370 -5.29 -27.01 28.65
CA ASN A 370 -5.27 -26.87 30.10
C ASN A 370 -5.00 -28.19 30.81
N GLN A 371 -5.50 -29.32 30.28
CA GLN A 371 -5.19 -30.65 30.82
C GLN A 371 -3.70 -30.98 30.70
N ILE A 372 -3.09 -30.72 29.54
CA ILE A 372 -1.67 -30.98 29.30
C ILE A 372 -0.78 -30.05 30.13
N GLU A 373 -1.08 -28.75 30.16
CA GLU A 373 -0.32 -27.77 30.94
C GLU A 373 -0.42 -28.05 32.44
N GLY A 374 -1.60 -28.46 32.92
CA GLY A 374 -1.80 -28.87 34.31
C GLY A 374 -1.03 -30.13 34.70
N GLU A 375 -0.80 -31.07 33.77
CA GLU A 375 0.03 -32.25 34.02
C GLU A 375 1.53 -31.93 34.01
N LEU A 376 1.97 -30.99 33.16
CA LEU A 376 3.39 -30.72 32.95
C LEU A 376 3.99 -29.65 33.87
N GLU A 377 3.16 -28.81 34.52
CA GLU A 377 3.44 -27.74 35.52
C GLU A 377 4.55 -26.71 35.17
N SER A 378 5.37 -26.95 34.14
CA SER A 378 6.63 -26.25 33.82
C SER A 378 6.77 -25.85 32.35
N LEU A 379 5.80 -26.22 31.50
CA LEU A 379 5.80 -25.96 30.05
C LEU A 379 4.51 -25.22 29.65
N ILE A 380 4.56 -23.88 29.69
CA ILE A 380 3.44 -23.00 29.30
C ILE A 380 3.57 -22.63 27.81
N LEU A 381 2.47 -22.74 27.06
CA LEU A 381 2.39 -22.30 25.66
C LEU A 381 1.91 -20.84 25.56
N ASP A 382 2.80 -19.86 25.65
CA ASP A 382 2.44 -18.44 25.39
C ASP A 382 2.43 -18.06 23.89
#